data_AF-A0A1N6SWI0-F1
#
_entry.id   AF-A0A1N6SWI0-F1
#
_cell.length_a   1.000
_cell.length_b   1.000
_cell.length_c   1.000
_cell.angle_alpha   90.00
_cell.angle_beta   90.00
_cell.angle_gamma   90.00
#
_symmetry.space_group_name_H-M   'P 1'
#
loop_
_entity.id
_entity.type
_entity.pdbx_description
1 polymer ?
#
loop_
_entity_poly.entity_id
_entity_poly.type
_entity_poly.pdbx_seq_one_letter_code
_entity_poly.pdbx_strand_id
1 'polypeptide(L)'
;MPEYRIHFMWQEKLRTLKAKDLDMTHPYFVSLEDLVFPPPSSVIIGPDDDELRRTFGEARSIMLPFQSVQLIEVLQETGAGPSGKVIKFEKPEKNVPKEHTQEENDE
;
A
#
# COMPACT_ATOMS: atom_id res chain seq x y z
N MET A 1 -5.87 0.08 -20.15
CA MET A 1 -5.69 1.55 -20.12
C MET A 1 -4.55 1.88 -19.15
N PRO A 2 -3.78 2.96 -19.37
CA PRO A 2 -2.73 3.35 -18.43
C PRO A 2 -3.30 3.62 -17.04
N GLU A 3 -2.56 3.27 -16.00
CA GLU A 3 -2.88 3.69 -14.62
C GLU A 3 -1.91 4.80 -14.22
N TYR A 4 -2.40 5.80 -13.51
CA TYR A 4 -1.57 6.89 -12.99
C TYR A 4 -1.29 6.67 -11.52
N ARG A 5 -0.06 6.92 -11.08
CA ARG A 5 0.28 7.00 -9.65
C ARG A 5 0.80 8.39 -9.32
N ILE A 6 0.20 9.02 -8.33
CA ILE A 6 0.46 10.40 -7.96
C ILE A 6 0.98 10.42 -6.53
N HIS A 7 2.15 11.02 -6.36
CA HIS A 7 2.78 11.27 -5.06
C HIS A 7 2.56 12.74 -4.72
N PHE A 8 1.98 13.01 -3.56
CA PHE A 8 1.63 14.36 -3.15
C PHE A 8 1.78 14.56 -1.64
N MET A 9 2.01 15.80 -1.24
CA MET A 9 2.07 16.19 0.17
C MET A 9 0.66 16.46 0.68
N TRP A 10 0.27 15.78 1.74
CA TRP A 10 -0.98 16.00 2.44
C TRP A 10 -0.78 15.85 3.95
N GLN A 11 -1.22 16.84 4.73
CA GLN A 11 -1.00 16.90 6.18
C GLN A 11 0.48 16.67 6.55
N GLU A 12 1.40 17.33 5.83
CA GLU A 12 2.85 17.23 6.03
C GLU A 12 3.45 15.84 5.79
N LYS A 13 2.67 14.90 5.24
CA LYS A 13 3.11 13.56 4.88
C LYS A 13 3.08 13.37 3.39
N LEU A 14 4.08 12.65 2.87
CA LEU A 14 4.07 12.18 1.49
C LEU A 14 3.07 11.03 1.40
N ARG A 15 2.08 11.17 0.51
CA ARG A 15 1.03 10.19 0.26
C ARG A 15 0.99 9.84 -1.22
N THR A 16 0.35 8.70 -1.51
CA THR A 16 0.28 8.17 -2.86
C THR A 16 -1.15 7.75 -3.19
N LEU A 17 -1.65 8.17 -4.35
CA LEU A 17 -2.93 7.71 -4.91
C LEU A 17 -2.73 7.10 -6.29
N LYS A 18 -3.63 6.19 -6.67
CA LYS A 18 -3.74 5.68 -8.03
C LYS A 18 -5.05 6.11 -8.64
N ALA A 19 -5.04 6.39 -9.94
CA ALA A 19 -6.23 6.80 -10.70
C ALA A 19 -6.18 6.19 -12.09
N LYS A 20 -7.35 5.99 -12.72
CA LYS A 20 -7.42 5.52 -14.11
C LYS A 20 -7.37 6.66 -15.10
N ASP A 21 -7.73 7.87 -14.66
CA ASP A 21 -7.69 9.05 -15.51
C ASP A 21 -7.12 10.25 -14.77
N LEU A 22 -6.48 11.12 -15.55
CA LEU A 22 -5.72 12.26 -15.09
C LEU A 22 -6.01 13.45 -16.00
N ASP A 23 -6.69 14.46 -15.46
CA ASP A 23 -6.97 15.71 -16.14
C ASP A 23 -6.09 16.85 -15.60
N MET A 24 -5.33 17.48 -16.50
CA MET A 24 -4.41 18.58 -16.22
C MET A 24 -4.81 19.86 -16.98
N THR A 25 -6.03 19.94 -17.50
CA THR A 25 -6.54 21.10 -18.25
C THR A 25 -6.72 22.33 -17.36
N HIS A 26 -6.85 22.14 -16.05
CA HIS A 26 -6.91 23.22 -15.09
C HIS A 26 -5.50 23.73 -14.73
N PRO A 27 -5.18 25.03 -14.92
CA PRO A 27 -3.81 25.57 -14.84
C PRO A 27 -3.04 25.36 -13.52
N TYR A 28 -3.74 25.03 -12.44
CA TYR A 28 -3.18 24.92 -11.10
C TYR A 28 -3.54 23.63 -10.38
N PHE A 29 -4.35 22.78 -11.02
CA PHE A 29 -4.87 21.59 -10.40
C PHE A 29 -4.64 20.39 -11.30
N VAL A 30 -4.37 19.27 -10.65
CA VAL A 30 -4.35 17.96 -11.26
C VAL A 30 -5.59 17.24 -10.75
N SER A 31 -6.50 16.94 -11.67
CA SER A 31 -7.73 16.22 -11.40
C SER A 31 -7.48 14.72 -11.56
N LEU A 32 -7.81 13.96 -10.52
CA LEU A 32 -7.74 12.51 -10.49
C LEU A 32 -9.15 11.96 -10.56
N GLU A 33 -9.45 11.19 -11.61
CA GLU A 33 -10.74 10.54 -11.76
C GLU A 33 -10.58 9.01 -11.67
N ASP A 34 -11.63 8.36 -11.17
CA ASP A 34 -11.68 6.91 -10.98
C ASP A 34 -10.50 6.38 -10.15
N LEU A 35 -10.43 6.85 -8.90
CA LEU A 35 -9.41 6.43 -7.94
C LEU A 35 -9.42 4.92 -7.74
N VAL A 36 -8.22 4.33 -7.75
CA VAL A 36 -8.01 2.91 -7.57
C VAL A 36 -7.43 2.66 -6.19
N PHE A 37 -8.26 2.14 -5.29
CA PHE A 37 -7.80 1.68 -3.99
C PHE A 37 -7.54 0.17 -4.02
N PRO A 38 -6.45 -0.32 -3.40
CA PRO A 38 -6.24 -1.75 -3.24
C PRO A 38 -7.45 -2.37 -2.54
N PRO A 39 -7.92 -3.57 -2.96
CA PRO A 39 -9.07 -4.20 -2.32
C PRO A 39 -8.80 -4.36 -0.82
N PRO A 40 -9.85 -4.32 0.03
CA PRO A 40 -9.69 -4.57 1.46
C PRO A 40 -9.24 -6.02 1.64
N SER A 41 -7.93 -6.26 1.63
CA SER A 41 -7.37 -7.58 1.87
C SER A 41 -7.29 -7.81 3.37
N SER A 42 -7.51 -9.05 3.82
CA SER A 42 -7.36 -9.46 5.22
C SER A 42 -5.91 -9.39 5.73
N VAL A 43 -4.99 -8.85 4.91
CA VAL A 43 -3.56 -8.78 5.15
C VAL A 43 -3.21 -7.32 5.38
N ILE A 44 -2.96 -6.98 6.65
CA ILE A 44 -2.30 -5.76 7.17
C ILE A 44 -2.31 -4.59 6.16
N ILE A 45 -3.44 -3.89 6.06
CA ILE A 45 -3.48 -2.57 5.41
C ILE A 45 -2.74 -1.62 6.36
N GLY A 46 -1.70 -0.94 5.86
CA GLY A 46 -1.02 0.07 6.66
C GLY A 46 -2.02 1.15 7.11
N PRO A 47 -1.88 1.75 8.30
CA PRO A 47 -2.82 2.76 8.80
C PRO A 47 -2.98 3.95 7.82
N ASP A 48 -1.93 4.23 7.05
CA ASP A 48 -1.90 5.27 6.02
C ASP A 48 -2.84 4.99 4.84
N ASP A 49 -2.93 3.74 4.38
CA ASP A 49 -3.81 3.35 3.27
C ASP A 49 -5.29 3.37 3.70
N ASP A 50 -5.58 3.00 4.95
CA ASP A 50 -6.93 3.06 5.51
C ASP A 50 -7.39 4.51 5.71
N GLU A 51 -6.49 5.40 6.15
CA GLU A 51 -6.74 6.85 6.23
C GLU A 51 -7.05 7.45 4.86
N LEU A 52 -6.27 7.11 3.84
CA LEU A 52 -6.53 7.56 2.46
C LEU A 52 -7.87 7.04 1.96
N ARG A 53 -8.20 5.76 2.19
CA ARG A 53 -9.50 5.20 1.79
C ARG A 53 -10.67 5.87 2.52
N ARG A 54 -10.55 6.17 3.80
CA ARG A 54 -11.61 6.89 4.55
C ARG A 54 -11.76 8.33 4.08
N THR A 55 -10.66 8.98 3.74
CA THR A 55 -10.66 10.39 3.33
C THR A 55 -11.13 10.57 1.89
N PHE A 56 -10.68 9.70 0.99
CA PHE A 56 -10.78 9.87 -0.46
C PHE A 56 -11.60 8.77 -1.16
N GLY A 57 -11.96 7.68 -0.46
CA GLY A 57 -12.58 6.50 -1.06
C GLY A 57 -14.00 6.69 -1.58
N GLU A 58 -14.72 7.70 -1.09
CA GLU A 58 -16.06 8.07 -1.58
C GLU A 58 -16.02 9.18 -2.65
N ALA A 59 -14.87 9.82 -2.86
CA ALA A 59 -14.72 10.89 -3.83
C ALA A 59 -14.68 10.31 -5.24
N ARG A 60 -15.59 10.77 -6.11
CA ARG A 60 -15.56 10.43 -7.54
C ARG A 60 -14.34 11.02 -8.25
N SER A 61 -13.96 12.25 -7.90
CA SER A 61 -12.84 12.98 -8.46
C SER A 61 -12.18 13.83 -7.38
N ILE A 62 -10.87 14.02 -7.47
CA ILE A 62 -10.08 14.86 -6.56
C ILE A 62 -9.27 15.84 -7.37
N MET A 63 -9.28 17.11 -6.98
CA MET A 63 -8.41 18.14 -7.53
C MET A 63 -7.27 18.41 -6.56
N LEU A 64 -6.06 17.99 -6.92
CA LEU A 64 -4.86 18.28 -6.16
C LEU A 64 -4.20 19.55 -6.69
N PRO A 65 -3.87 20.53 -5.83
CA PRO A 65 -3.08 21.66 -6.29
C PRO A 65 -1.71 21.19 -6.78
N PHE A 66 -1.26 21.70 -7.93
CA PHE A 66 0.00 21.30 -8.56
C PHE A 66 1.20 21.40 -7.61
N GLN A 67 1.22 22.41 -6.75
CA GLN A 67 2.25 22.63 -5.74
C GLN A 67 2.37 21.50 -4.70
N SER A 68 1.31 20.73 -4.48
CA SER A 68 1.31 19.59 -3.57
C SER A 68 1.83 18.32 -4.25
N VAL A 69 1.79 18.27 -5.58
CA VAL A 69 2.20 17.10 -6.36
C VAL A 69 3.73 17.09 -6.48
N GLN A 70 4.32 15.96 -6.08
CA GLN A 70 5.77 15.74 -6.12
C GLN A 70 6.18 14.94 -7.35
N LEU A 71 5.38 13.93 -7.72
CA LEU A 71 5.67 13.05 -8.84
C LEU A 71 4.39 12.45 -9.41
N ILE A 72 4.32 12.36 -10.74
CA ILE A 72 3.28 11.63 -11.47
C ILE A 72 3.97 10.53 -12.27
N GLU A 73 3.58 9.27 -12.03
CA GLU A 73 4.01 8.11 -12.79
C GLU A 73 2.89 7.64 -13.71
N VAL A 74 3.23 7.31 -14.96
CA VAL A 74 2.34 6.61 -15.89
C VAL A 74 2.73 5.15 -15.89
N LEU A 75 1.87 4.30 -15.32
CA LEU A 75 2.08 2.86 -15.23
C LEU A 75 1.54 2.19 -16.50
N GLN A 76 2.35 1.30 -17.07
CA GLN A 76 1.85 0.39 -18.10
C GLN A 76 0.88 -0.61 -17.46
N GLU A 77 -0.13 -1.00 -18.23
CA GLU A 77 -1.11 -2.01 -17.83
C GLU A 77 -0.37 -3.30 -17.47
N THR A 78 -0.17 -3.49 -16.16
CA THR A 78 0.44 -4.70 -15.65
C THR A 78 -0.66 -5.75 -15.69
N GLY A 79 -0.70 -6.54 -16.76
CA GLY A 79 -1.31 -7.86 -16.70
C GLY A 79 -0.65 -8.61 -15.55
N ALA A 80 -1.35 -8.71 -14.42
CA ALA A 80 -1.05 -9.56 -13.26
C ALA A 80 0.45 -9.86 -13.03
N GLY A 81 1.24 -8.83 -12.70
CA GLY A 81 2.60 -8.98 -12.13
C GLY A 81 2.49 -9.02 -10.61
N PRO A 82 3.34 -9.80 -9.90
CA PRO A 82 2.95 -10.52 -8.70
C PRO A 82 2.55 -9.57 -7.58
N SER A 83 1.40 -9.88 -6.97
CA SER A 83 1.05 -9.50 -5.61
C SER A 83 2.30 -9.52 -4.74
N GLY A 84 2.49 -8.46 -3.95
CA GLY A 84 3.69 -8.19 -3.18
C GLY A 84 4.38 -9.45 -2.64
N LYS A 85 5.72 -9.49 -2.76
CA LYS A 85 6.54 -10.53 -2.13
C LYS A 85 6.13 -10.64 -0.66
N VAL A 86 5.40 -11.70 -0.35
CA VAL A 86 5.08 -12.09 1.03
C VAL A 86 6.41 -12.51 1.66
N ILE A 87 7.01 -11.64 2.46
CA ILE A 87 8.08 -12.02 3.36
C ILE A 87 7.39 -12.82 4.49
N LYS A 88 7.35 -14.15 4.35
CA LYS A 88 6.97 -15.03 5.47
C LYS A 88 8.07 -14.91 6.52
N PHE A 89 7.79 -14.20 7.60
CA PHE A 89 8.55 -14.33 8.83
C PHE A 89 8.11 -15.64 9.50
N GLU A 90 8.89 -16.71 9.30
CA GLU A 90 8.79 -17.88 10.17
C GLU A 90 9.21 -17.45 11.58
N LYS A 91 8.32 -17.64 12.55
CA LYS A 91 8.65 -17.44 13.96
C LYS A 91 9.82 -18.37 14.29
N PRO A 92 10.87 -17.90 14.98
CA PRO A 92 11.89 -18.82 15.48
C PRO A 92 11.23 -19.76 16.48
N GLU A 93 11.12 -21.05 16.12
CA GLU A 93 10.79 -22.09 17.07
C GLU A 93 11.84 -22.06 18.18
N LYS A 94 11.38 -21.87 19.42
CA LYS A 94 12.21 -22.04 20.60
C LYS A 94 12.68 -23.48 20.63
N ASN A 95 13.95 -23.71 20.26
CA ASN A 95 14.65 -24.93 20.64
C ASN A 95 14.74 -24.95 22.16
N VAL A 96 13.81 -25.67 22.79
CA VAL A 96 13.96 -26.10 24.18
C VAL A 96 15.05 -27.18 24.17
N PRO A 97 16.19 -26.98 24.86
CA PRO A 97 17.21 -28.00 24.97
C PRO A 97 16.61 -29.23 25.66
N LYS A 98 16.74 -30.41 25.05
CA LYS A 98 16.50 -31.66 25.77
C LYS A 98 17.65 -31.84 26.76
N GLU A 99 17.40 -31.56 28.03
CA GLU A 99 18.19 -32.11 29.12
C GLU A 99 18.07 -33.64 29.06
N HIS A 100 19.17 -34.29 28.69
CA HIS A 100 19.41 -35.68 29.03
C HIS A 100 19.90 -35.71 30.47
N THR A 101 19.02 -36.06 31.40
CA THR A 101 19.43 -36.54 32.72
C THR A 101 19.15 -38.02 32.75
N GLN A 102 20.23 -38.78 32.85
CA GLN A 102 20.25 -40.20 33.18
C GLN A 102 19.63 -40.38 34.58
N GLU A 103 18.69 -41.31 34.72
CA GLU A 103 18.54 -42.01 36.00
C GLU A 103 18.66 -43.51 35.75
N GLU A 104 19.61 -44.03 36.51
CA GLU A 104 20.06 -45.40 36.66
C GLU A 104 19.25 -46.01 37.81
N ASN A 105 18.97 -47.32 37.70
CA ASN A 105 18.74 -48.31 38.76
C ASN A 105 17.32 -48.72 39.22
N ASP A 106 17.30 -50.03 39.51
CA ASP A 106 16.34 -50.90 40.23
C ASP A 106 15.05 -51.25 39.46
N GLU A 107 14.72 -52.51 39.15
CA GLU A 107 14.83 -53.77 39.93
C GLU A 107 14.79 -55.02 39.00
#